data_AF-A0A385D822-F1
#
_entry.id   AF-A0A385D822-F1
#
_cell.length_a   1.000
_cell.length_b   1.000
_cell.length_c   1.000
_cell.angle_alpha   90.00
_cell.angle_beta   90.00
_cell.angle_gamma   90.00
#
_symmetry.space_group_name_H-M   'P 1'
#
loop_
_entity.id
_entity.type
_entity.pdbx_description
1 polymer ?
#
loop_
_entity_poly.entity_id
_entity_poly.type
_entity_poly.pdbx_seq_one_letter_code
_entity_poly.pdbx_strand_id
1 'polypeptide(L)'
;MLMGFAAAPAAAANAGVEFPYDRGDMTFIDDGDVFKVCDTKADGHGVTGTLRGINHLTGKIVNLKSWDDGGDSGCDGGNYDVRGNSAHDMVLCWHGGGPCKVSRVFKENE
;
A
#
# COMPACT_ATOMS: atom_id res chain seq x y z
N MET A 1 -20.15 -38.22 11.77
CA MET A 1 -19.51 -37.50 10.65
C MET A 1 -19.15 -36.12 11.18
N LEU A 2 -17.87 -35.87 11.41
CA LEU A 2 -17.38 -34.62 12.03
C LEU A 2 -17.26 -33.57 10.90
N MET A 3 -18.15 -32.59 10.86
CA MET A 3 -18.00 -31.45 9.95
C MET A 3 -16.95 -30.50 10.55
N GLY A 4 -15.72 -30.61 10.04
CA GLY A 4 -14.65 -29.65 10.34
C GLY A 4 -14.92 -28.36 9.59
N PHE A 5 -15.15 -27.27 10.32
CA PHE A 5 -15.08 -25.92 9.76
C PHE A 5 -13.61 -25.59 9.53
N ALA A 6 -13.15 -25.74 8.28
CA ALA A 6 -11.90 -25.12 7.87
C ALA A 6 -12.15 -23.60 7.81
N ALA A 7 -11.70 -22.87 8.83
CA ALA A 7 -11.51 -21.44 8.68
C ALA A 7 -10.37 -21.27 7.67
N ALA A 8 -10.70 -20.85 6.44
CA ALA A 8 -9.68 -20.39 5.51
C ALA A 8 -8.92 -19.23 6.17
N PRO A 9 -7.60 -19.10 5.95
CA PRO A 9 -6.87 -17.95 6.47
C PRO A 9 -7.54 -16.69 5.93
N ALA A 10 -7.75 -15.71 6.80
CA ALA A 10 -8.32 -14.44 6.42
C ALA A 10 -7.26 -13.67 5.65
N ALA A 11 -7.17 -13.95 4.35
CA ALA A 11 -6.37 -13.22 3.38
C ALA A 11 -6.58 -11.70 3.61
N ALA A 12 -5.51 -10.92 3.50
CA ALA A 12 -5.52 -9.53 3.86
C ALA A 12 -6.59 -8.78 3.06
N ALA A 13 -7.43 -7.99 3.72
CA ALA A 13 -8.37 -7.17 2.96
C ALA A 13 -7.59 -6.06 2.23
N ASN A 14 -7.75 -5.97 0.90
CA ASN A 14 -7.22 -4.90 0.05
C ASN A 14 -7.24 -3.55 0.79
N ALA A 15 -6.12 -2.84 0.73
CA ALA A 15 -5.96 -1.56 1.39
C ALA A 15 -5.68 -0.48 0.35
N GLY A 16 -6.06 0.77 0.66
CA GLY A 16 -5.85 1.88 -0.27
C GLY A 16 -5.72 3.21 0.45
N VAL A 17 -5.10 4.16 -0.24
CA VAL A 17 -5.05 5.57 0.13
C VAL A 17 -5.12 6.40 -1.16
N GLU A 18 -5.93 7.45 -1.14
CA GLU A 18 -6.12 8.34 -2.30
C GLU A 18 -6.02 9.80 -1.88
N PHE A 19 -5.58 10.64 -2.81
CA PHE A 19 -5.74 12.08 -2.68
C PHE A 19 -7.15 12.52 -3.09
N PRO A 20 -7.69 13.59 -2.45
CA PRO A 20 -8.93 14.17 -2.92
C PRO A 20 -8.76 14.76 -4.32
N TYR A 21 -9.85 14.75 -5.10
CA TYR A 21 -9.94 15.25 -6.48
C TYR A 21 -9.04 14.50 -7.46
N ASP A 22 -8.90 13.19 -7.28
CA ASP A 22 -8.24 12.28 -8.22
C ASP A 22 -6.84 12.78 -8.61
N ARG A 23 -6.01 13.09 -7.61
CA ARG A 23 -4.57 13.45 -7.80
C ARG A 23 -3.63 12.26 -7.66
N GLY A 24 -4.18 11.07 -7.52
CA GLY A 24 -3.45 9.83 -7.42
C GLY A 24 -3.86 8.99 -6.22
N ASP A 25 -3.55 7.71 -6.33
CA ASP A 25 -3.85 6.68 -5.34
C ASP A 25 -2.70 5.69 -5.19
N MET A 26 -2.70 5.00 -4.05
CA MET A 26 -1.89 3.81 -3.82
C MET A 26 -2.79 2.71 -3.27
N THR A 27 -2.73 1.54 -3.91
CA THR A 27 -3.56 0.37 -3.59
C THR A 27 -2.68 -0.85 -3.34
N PHE A 28 -3.03 -1.61 -2.31
CA PHE A 28 -2.53 -2.94 -2.00
C PHE A 28 -3.58 -3.99 -2.35
N ILE A 29 -3.19 -4.96 -3.15
CA ILE A 29 -4.01 -6.09 -3.60
C ILE A 29 -3.38 -7.36 -3.00
N ASP A 30 -4.11 -7.96 -2.07
CA ASP A 30 -3.70 -9.17 -1.32
C ASP A 30 -3.61 -10.41 -2.21
N ASP A 31 -4.46 -10.51 -3.23
CA ASP A 31 -4.36 -11.56 -4.25
C ASP A 31 -3.14 -11.33 -5.16
N GLY A 32 -1.97 -11.79 -4.68
CA GLY A 32 -0.68 -11.67 -5.36
C GLY A 32 0.25 -10.58 -4.81
N ASP A 33 -0.07 -9.99 -3.65
CA ASP A 33 0.79 -9.02 -2.95
C ASP A 33 1.25 -7.84 -3.84
N VAL A 34 0.31 -7.29 -4.60
CA VAL A 34 0.59 -6.26 -5.60
C VAL A 34 0.33 -4.89 -5.02
N PHE A 35 1.32 -4.01 -5.13
CA PHE A 35 1.17 -2.59 -4.87
C PHE A 35 1.10 -1.85 -6.19
N LYS A 36 0.14 -0.94 -6.27
CA LYS A 36 -0.10 -0.08 -7.42
C LYS A 36 -0.13 1.37 -6.94
N VAL A 37 0.57 2.25 -7.64
CA VAL A 37 0.63 3.70 -7.42
C VAL A 37 0.24 4.34 -8.74
N CYS A 38 -0.73 5.25 -8.71
CA CYS A 38 -1.22 5.90 -9.92
C CYS A 38 -1.17 7.40 -9.75
N ASP A 39 -0.56 8.14 -10.67
CA ASP A 39 -0.84 9.55 -10.88
C ASP A 39 -2.05 9.69 -11.80
N THR A 40 -3.22 9.89 -11.20
CA THR A 40 -4.47 10.04 -11.95
C THR A 40 -4.60 11.42 -12.60
N LYS A 41 -3.65 12.34 -12.36
CA LYS A 41 -3.57 13.64 -13.01
C LYS A 41 -2.19 13.83 -13.61
N ALA A 42 -2.11 13.79 -14.93
CA ALA A 42 -0.93 14.23 -15.68
C ALA A 42 -0.73 15.76 -15.61
N ASP A 43 -0.63 16.32 -14.40
CA ASP A 43 -0.30 17.72 -14.11
C ASP A 43 1.22 17.95 -14.05
N GLY A 44 2.00 16.90 -14.30
CA GLY A 44 3.46 16.94 -14.41
C GLY A 44 4.17 16.85 -13.06
N HIS A 45 3.45 16.52 -11.99
CA HIS A 45 4.02 16.43 -10.66
C HIS A 45 4.25 15.01 -10.14
N GLY A 46 3.54 13.97 -10.61
CA GLY A 46 3.81 12.60 -10.17
C GLY A 46 3.46 12.31 -8.72
N VAL A 47 3.43 11.03 -8.39
CA VAL A 47 3.21 10.53 -7.04
C VAL A 47 4.22 9.44 -6.66
N THR A 48 4.57 9.41 -5.37
CA THR A 48 5.30 8.29 -4.76
C THR A 48 4.43 7.61 -3.72
N GLY A 49 4.25 6.31 -3.86
CA GLY A 49 3.70 5.43 -2.83
C GLY A 49 4.80 4.73 -2.04
N THR A 50 4.69 4.70 -0.72
CA THR A 50 5.65 4.04 0.18
C THR A 50 4.93 3.10 1.12
N LEU A 51 5.31 1.81 1.08
CA LEU A 51 4.93 0.83 2.10
C LEU A 51 5.83 0.99 3.31
N ARG A 52 5.22 1.07 4.49
CA ARG A 52 5.92 1.05 5.78
C ARG A 52 5.45 -0.11 6.63
N GLY A 53 6.34 -0.55 7.52
CA GLY A 53 6.05 -1.57 8.52
C GLY A 53 6.78 -1.28 9.82
N ILE A 54 6.46 -2.07 10.84
CA ILE A 54 7.14 -1.98 12.13
C ILE A 54 8.38 -2.88 12.11
N ASN A 55 9.54 -2.31 12.38
CA ASN A 55 10.74 -3.09 12.62
C ASN A 55 10.64 -3.80 13.99
N HIS A 56 10.57 -5.13 14.00
CA HIS A 56 10.38 -5.93 15.22
C HIS A 56 11.48 -5.80 16.27
N LEU A 57 12.70 -5.43 15.88
CA LEU A 57 13.81 -5.29 16.81
C LEU A 57 13.78 -3.93 17.54
N THR A 58 13.28 -2.90 16.87
CA THR A 58 13.35 -1.51 17.36
C THR A 58 12.00 -0.90 17.70
N GLY A 59 10.89 -1.52 17.28
CA GLY A 59 9.54 -0.99 17.41
C GLY A 59 9.27 0.26 16.55
N LYS A 60 10.21 0.66 15.69
CA LYS A 60 10.09 1.86 14.86
C LYS A 60 9.40 1.55 13.53
N ILE A 61 8.66 2.52 13.01
CA ILE A 61 8.15 2.49 11.65
C ILE A 61 9.33 2.69 10.70
N VAL A 62 9.46 1.81 9.72
CA VAL A 62 10.50 1.85 8.68
C VAL A 62 9.86 1.77 7.30
N ASN A 63 10.48 2.42 6.31
CA ASN A 63 10.09 2.27 4.93
C ASN A 63 10.59 0.92 4.42
N LEU A 64 9.69 0.10 3.89
CA LEU A 64 9.98 -1.22 3.36
C LEU A 64 10.24 -1.18 1.85
N LYS A 65 9.40 -0.43 1.14
CA LYS A 65 9.45 -0.29 -0.32
C LYS A 65 8.79 1.02 -0.74
N SER A 66 9.26 1.59 -1.84
CA SER A 66 8.63 2.75 -2.47
C SER A 66 8.52 2.51 -3.98
N TRP A 67 7.46 3.05 -4.57
CA TRP A 67 7.19 3.07 -5.99
C TRP A 67 6.86 4.50 -6.39
N ASP A 68 7.51 4.96 -7.44
CA ASP A 68 7.34 6.29 -8.00
C ASP A 68 6.73 6.14 -9.39
N ASP A 69 5.68 6.90 -9.66
CA ASP A 69 4.95 6.83 -10.93
C ASP A 69 5.56 7.73 -12.02
N GLY A 70 6.64 8.46 -11.72
CA GLY A 70 7.35 9.30 -12.68
C GLY A 70 6.54 10.48 -13.25
N GLY A 71 5.28 10.64 -12.86
CA GLY A 71 4.35 11.65 -13.37
C GLY A 71 3.88 11.41 -14.80
N ASP A 72 3.91 10.15 -15.26
CA ASP A 72 3.34 9.78 -16.55
C ASP A 72 1.84 9.45 -16.44
N SER A 73 1.16 9.30 -17.59
CA SER A 73 -0.23 8.84 -17.58
C SER A 73 -0.22 7.33 -17.37
N GLY A 74 -0.31 6.89 -16.13
CA GLY A 74 -0.04 5.51 -15.83
C GLY A 74 -0.29 5.12 -14.39
N CYS A 75 0.05 3.87 -14.13
CA CYS A 75 0.23 3.43 -12.77
C CYS A 75 1.44 2.51 -12.74
N ASP A 76 2.42 2.87 -11.95
CA ASP A 76 3.55 2.02 -11.59
C ASP A 76 3.26 1.20 -10.34
N GLY A 77 4.14 0.25 -10.07
CA GLY A 77 3.95 -0.64 -8.95
C GLY A 77 4.88 -1.84 -8.97
N GLY A 78 4.59 -2.76 -8.08
CA GLY A 78 5.29 -4.02 -8.01
C GLY A 78 4.89 -4.81 -6.77
N ASN A 79 5.51 -5.97 -6.63
CA ASN A 79 5.18 -6.88 -5.56
C ASN A 79 6.02 -6.60 -4.31
N TYR A 80 5.38 -6.71 -3.15
CA TYR A 80 6.06 -6.84 -1.87
C TYR A 80 5.25 -7.79 -0.99
N ASP A 81 5.89 -8.86 -0.56
CA ASP A 81 5.27 -9.95 0.20
C ASP A 81 5.00 -9.51 1.65
N VAL A 82 3.74 -9.29 2.03
CA VAL A 82 3.36 -8.64 3.30
C VAL A 82 3.19 -9.67 4.43
N ARG A 83 4.23 -10.45 4.69
CA ARG A 83 4.15 -11.55 5.67
C ARG A 83 3.99 -11.12 7.13
N GLY A 84 3.42 -12.01 7.93
CA GLY A 84 3.77 -12.13 9.35
C GLY A 84 3.04 -11.24 10.32
N ASN A 85 1.70 -11.22 10.34
CA ASN A 85 0.83 -10.54 11.35
C ASN A 85 1.31 -9.12 11.76
N SER A 86 2.05 -8.47 10.87
CA SER A 86 2.78 -7.25 11.13
C SER A 86 1.95 -6.09 10.64
N ALA A 87 1.92 -5.02 11.44
CA ALA A 87 1.18 -3.83 11.08
C ALA A 87 1.91 -3.08 9.97
N HIS A 88 1.20 -2.86 8.87
CA HIS A 88 1.65 -2.10 7.72
C HIS A 88 0.75 -0.91 7.47
N ASP A 89 1.31 0.15 6.91
CA ASP A 89 0.56 1.25 6.33
C ASP A 89 1.24 1.74 5.04
N MET A 90 0.49 2.51 4.27
CA MET A 90 0.96 3.11 3.03
C MET A 90 0.97 4.62 3.16
N VAL A 91 2.00 5.26 2.60
CA VAL A 91 2.13 6.70 2.51
C VAL A 91 2.16 7.10 1.05
N LEU A 92 1.26 8.00 0.66
CA LEU A 92 1.17 8.54 -0.69
C LEU A 92 1.56 10.02 -0.67
N CYS A 93 2.55 10.40 -1.46
CA CYS A 93 3.07 11.76 -1.57
C CYS A 93 2.96 12.25 -3.03
N TRP A 94 2.41 13.44 -3.24
CA TRP A 94 2.35 14.10 -4.54
C TRP A 94 3.43 15.16 -4.63
N HIS A 95 4.18 15.25 -5.74
CA HIS A 95 5.34 16.16 -5.78
C HIS A 95 4.98 17.60 -6.14
N GLY A 96 3.70 17.89 -6.40
CA GLY A 96 3.18 19.26 -6.57
C GLY A 96 3.01 20.02 -5.24
N GLY A 97 3.33 19.35 -4.12
CA GLY A 97 3.37 19.92 -2.78
C GLY A 97 2.18 19.55 -1.89
N GLY A 98 2.22 20.03 -0.64
CA GLY A 98 1.24 19.69 0.39
C GLY A 98 1.59 18.42 1.17
N PRO A 99 0.73 18.02 2.12
CA PRO A 99 1.02 16.88 3.00
C PRO A 99 0.77 15.54 2.29
N CYS A 100 1.63 14.56 2.56
CA CYS A 100 1.38 13.17 2.18
C CYS A 100 0.17 12.61 2.94
N LYS A 101 -0.50 11.62 2.34
CA LYS A 101 -1.61 10.88 2.94
C LYS A 101 -1.11 9.54 3.47
N VAL A 102 -1.73 9.06 4.54
CA VAL A 102 -1.43 7.76 5.13
C VAL A 102 -2.70 6.91 5.10
N SER A 103 -2.59 5.66 4.68
CA SER A 103 -3.70 4.71 4.68
C SER A 103 -4.12 4.34 6.10
N ARG A 104 -5.23 3.61 6.21
CA ARG A 104 -5.48 2.80 7.40
C ARG A 104 -4.35 1.78 7.57
N VAL A 105 -4.10 1.37 8.81
CA VAL A 105 -3.22 0.23 9.09
C VAL A 105 -3.90 -1.05 8.60
N PHE A 106 -3.13 -1.93 7.99
CA PHE A 106 -3.56 -3.26 7.56
C PHE A 106 -2.54 -4.32 7.94
N LYS A 107 -2.97 -5.57 7.90
CA LYS A 107 -2.19 -6.77 8.19
C LYS A 107 -2.68 -7.87 7.27
N GLU A 108 -1.77 -8.73 6.85
CA GLU A 108 -2.15 -10.04 6.33
C GLU A 108 -2.27 -11.02 7.50
N ASN A 109 -3.36 -11.80 7.53
CA ASN A 109 -3.44 -12.95 8.42
C ASN A 109 -3.02 -14.17 7.61
N GLU A 110 -1.81 -14.68 7.90
CA GLU A 110 -1.34 -15.98 7.42
C GLU A 110 -2.10 -17.13 8.10
#